data_AF-A0A7S2VV70-F1
#
_entry.id   AF-A0A7S2VV70-F1
#
_cell.length_a   1.000
_cell.length_b   1.000
_cell.length_c   1.000
_cell.angle_alpha   90.00
_cell.angle_beta   90.00
_cell.angle_gamma   90.00
#
_symmetry.space_group_name_H-M   'P 1'
#
loop_
_entity.id
_entity.type
_entity.pdbx_description
1 polymer ?
#
loop_
_entity_poly.entity_id
_entity_poly.type
_entity_poly.pdbx_seq_one_letter_code
_entity_poly.pdbx_strand_id
1 'polypeptide(L)'
;MQVRCQHRSRAGLSTPKVSTQFSVRCAATSVSSSSGKLASEPKNVVSTKALREWCAIIGAIGKGEQMVLLRKGGIDEKAFAVESRDFLLFPSAFHADPGMLKPGVAERYKEEMALDPKQAKALQLGVYARVTGAWATKDPAVVSVVDPLHIGTPAFLEARIKWRAGAPLTVLELQAWRLQQPLSVEVKPDYFGCFSWVDLSGEDGVRGLSLEGAQPCVPEPEFKMRQATLREAMEKLKAVELQL
;
A
#
# COMPACT_ATOMS: atom_id res chain seq x y z
N MET A 1 -11.50 28.44 53.12
CA MET A 1 -10.68 27.49 53.92
C MET A 1 -9.39 27.19 53.16
N GLN A 2 -8.31 27.89 53.53
CA GLN A 2 -6.93 27.53 53.21
C GLN A 2 -6.46 26.47 54.21
N VAL A 3 -5.82 25.39 53.74
CA VAL A 3 -4.80 24.64 54.49
C VAL A 3 -3.83 24.06 53.44
N ARG A 4 -2.73 24.75 53.14
CA ARG A 4 -1.37 24.64 53.72
C ARG A 4 -0.60 23.36 53.40
N CYS A 5 0.48 23.62 52.66
CA CYS A 5 1.68 22.84 52.34
C CYS A 5 2.50 22.45 53.58
N GLN A 6 3.17 21.29 53.53
CA GLN A 6 4.45 20.96 54.21
C GLN A 6 5.16 19.92 53.31
N HIS A 7 6.21 20.22 52.54
CA HIS A 7 7.62 20.39 52.92
C HIS A 7 8.17 19.37 53.92
N ARG A 8 9.03 18.46 53.44
CA ARG A 8 10.20 17.99 54.19
C ARG A 8 11.39 17.75 53.28
N SER A 9 12.55 18.01 53.88
CA SER A 9 13.82 18.47 53.32
C SER A 9 14.87 17.36 53.22
N ARG A 10 15.85 17.62 52.34
CA ARG A 10 17.18 17.04 52.12
C ARG A 10 17.94 16.50 53.36
N ALA A 11 18.75 15.47 53.12
CA ALA A 11 20.20 15.35 53.39
C ALA A 11 20.67 14.00 52.78
N GLY A 12 21.87 13.74 52.29
CA GLY A 12 23.15 14.44 52.27
C GLY A 12 24.15 13.60 51.42
N LEU A 13 25.30 14.19 51.11
CA LEU A 13 26.34 13.71 50.19
C LEU A 13 27.08 12.45 50.67
N SER A 14 27.59 11.65 49.73
CA SER A 14 29.02 11.28 49.69
C SER A 14 29.44 10.76 48.30
N THR A 15 30.59 11.21 47.83
CA THR A 15 31.34 10.65 46.69
C THR A 15 32.40 9.69 47.20
N PRO A 16 32.78 8.68 46.41
CA PRO A 16 34.20 8.52 46.12
C PRO A 16 34.49 8.33 44.63
N LYS A 17 35.77 8.53 44.33
CA LYS A 17 36.38 8.71 43.02
C LYS A 17 37.18 7.44 42.65
N VAL A 18 37.28 7.20 41.34
CA VAL A 18 38.43 6.64 40.59
C VAL A 18 38.37 5.19 40.09
N SER A 19 38.51 5.16 38.75
CA SER A 19 39.11 4.23 37.78
C SER A 19 38.84 2.73 37.86
N THR A 20 38.32 2.22 36.74
CA THR A 20 38.83 0.97 36.17
C THR A 20 38.75 1.08 34.65
N GLN A 21 39.89 0.86 33.99
CA GLN A 21 40.04 0.78 32.55
C GLN A 21 39.16 -0.36 32.02
N PHE A 22 38.23 -0.05 31.11
CA PHE A 22 37.61 -1.07 30.26
C PHE A 22 38.37 -1.13 28.94
N SER A 23 39.13 -2.21 28.77
CA SER A 23 39.73 -2.58 27.49
C SER A 23 38.61 -2.94 26.52
N VAL A 24 38.41 -2.13 25.48
CA VAL A 24 37.61 -2.50 24.31
C VAL A 24 38.45 -3.47 23.49
N ARG A 25 38.19 -4.77 23.61
CA ARG A 25 38.65 -5.74 22.61
C ARG A 25 37.71 -5.67 21.41
N CYS A 26 38.20 -5.08 20.31
CA CYS A 26 37.63 -5.31 18.99
C CYS A 26 37.80 -6.80 18.64
N ALA A 27 36.76 -7.60 18.83
CA ALA A 27 36.63 -8.87 18.14
C ALA A 27 35.98 -8.58 16.79
N ALA A 28 36.79 -8.60 15.72
CA ALA A 28 36.29 -8.63 14.36
C ALA A 28 35.64 -10.00 14.13
N THR A 29 34.37 -10.14 14.49
CA THR A 29 33.56 -11.26 14.02
C THR A 29 33.11 -10.92 12.61
N SER A 30 33.71 -11.56 11.62
CA SER A 30 33.27 -11.52 10.24
C SER A 30 31.82 -12.03 10.20
N VAL A 31 30.87 -11.10 10.13
CA VAL A 31 29.49 -11.42 9.76
C VAL A 31 29.56 -11.80 8.29
N SER A 32 29.51 -13.11 8.02
CA SER A 32 29.26 -13.62 6.68
C SER A 32 27.88 -13.11 6.27
N SER A 33 27.86 -12.07 5.45
CA SER A 33 26.65 -11.60 4.78
C SER A 33 26.14 -12.75 3.91
N SER A 34 25.17 -13.52 4.41
CA SER A 34 24.34 -14.34 3.55
C SER A 34 23.53 -13.36 2.71
N SER A 35 24.05 -13.03 1.53
CA SER A 35 23.31 -12.33 0.49
C SER A 35 22.05 -13.13 0.23
N GLY A 36 20.94 -12.70 0.83
CA GLY A 36 19.62 -13.21 0.52
C GLY A 36 19.45 -13.06 -0.99
N LYS A 37 19.21 -14.17 -1.68
CA LYS A 37 18.87 -14.18 -3.11
C LYS A 37 17.78 -13.14 -3.32
N LEU A 38 18.10 -12.08 -4.08
CA LEU A 38 17.09 -11.16 -4.58
C LEU A 38 16.08 -12.01 -5.34
N ALA A 39 14.82 -12.02 -4.91
CA ALA A 39 13.78 -12.75 -5.61
C ALA A 39 13.74 -12.22 -7.05
N SER A 40 14.07 -13.07 -8.03
CA SER A 40 14.03 -12.70 -9.45
C SER A 40 12.63 -12.23 -9.80
N GLU A 41 12.53 -11.18 -10.63
CA GLU A 41 11.25 -10.69 -11.12
C GLU A 41 10.41 -11.84 -11.70
N PRO A 42 9.10 -11.91 -11.37
CA PRO A 42 8.24 -12.96 -11.87
C PRO A 42 8.19 -12.87 -13.40
N LYS A 43 8.42 -13.99 -14.09
CA LYS A 43 8.35 -14.06 -15.55
C LYS A 43 6.94 -14.23 -16.08
N ASN A 44 6.04 -14.78 -15.26
CA ASN A 44 4.64 -15.00 -15.57
C ASN A 44 3.77 -14.53 -14.41
N VAL A 45 2.53 -14.16 -14.70
CA VAL A 45 1.53 -13.86 -13.66
C VAL A 45 1.24 -15.13 -12.87
N VAL A 46 1.33 -15.02 -11.54
CA VAL A 46 1.23 -16.14 -10.60
C VAL A 46 -0.19 -16.32 -10.05
N SER A 47 -1.09 -15.36 -10.31
CA SER A 47 -2.44 -15.33 -9.74
C SER A 47 -3.48 -14.91 -10.76
N THR A 48 -4.67 -15.50 -10.68
CA THR A 48 -5.85 -15.12 -11.47
C THR A 48 -6.73 -14.09 -10.76
N LYS A 49 -6.28 -13.53 -9.63
CA LYS A 49 -7.03 -12.50 -8.91
C LYS A 49 -6.78 -11.13 -9.49
N ALA A 50 -7.83 -10.30 -9.47
CA ALA A 50 -7.72 -8.88 -9.75
C ALA A 50 -8.36 -8.05 -8.64
N LEU A 51 -7.69 -6.97 -8.23
CA LEU A 51 -8.17 -6.08 -7.19
C LEU A 51 -8.88 -4.88 -7.82
N ARG A 52 -10.14 -4.65 -7.44
CA ARG A 52 -10.93 -3.52 -7.94
C ARG A 52 -10.48 -2.22 -7.32
N GLU A 53 -10.22 -1.24 -8.18
CA GLU A 53 -9.83 0.11 -7.75
C GLU A 53 -10.25 1.18 -8.76
N TRP A 54 -10.28 2.44 -8.33
CA TRP A 54 -10.63 3.57 -9.20
C TRP A 54 -9.70 3.68 -10.39
N CYS A 55 -10.28 3.91 -11.58
CA CYS A 55 -9.51 4.02 -12.81
C CYS A 55 -8.37 5.06 -12.72
N ALA A 56 -8.61 6.21 -12.10
CA ALA A 56 -7.56 7.23 -11.89
C ALA A 56 -6.43 6.73 -10.98
N ILE A 57 -6.74 5.95 -9.94
CA ILE A 57 -5.74 5.35 -9.04
C ILE A 57 -4.93 4.28 -9.78
N ILE A 58 -5.58 3.47 -10.61
CA ILE A 58 -4.89 2.50 -11.47
C ILE A 58 -3.95 3.21 -12.44
N GLY A 59 -4.40 4.31 -13.06
CA GLY A 59 -3.56 5.16 -13.90
C GLY A 59 -2.36 5.71 -13.14
N ALA A 60 -2.56 6.22 -11.92
CA ALA A 60 -1.49 6.74 -11.08
C ALA A 60 -0.47 5.68 -10.64
N ILE A 61 -0.94 4.47 -10.32
CA ILE A 61 -0.05 3.33 -10.06
C ILE A 61 0.70 2.96 -11.33
N GLY A 62 0.01 2.89 -12.47
CA GLY A 62 0.61 2.61 -13.77
C GLY A 62 1.71 3.61 -14.16
N LYS A 63 1.58 4.89 -13.77
CA LYS A 63 2.58 5.94 -14.02
C LYS A 63 3.63 6.08 -12.90
N GLY A 64 3.56 5.27 -11.84
CA GLY A 64 4.49 5.32 -10.70
C GLY A 64 4.30 6.51 -9.75
N GLU A 65 3.20 7.25 -9.90
CA GLU A 65 2.86 8.37 -9.01
C GLU A 65 2.33 7.88 -7.67
N GLN A 66 1.64 6.73 -7.66
CA GLN A 66 1.09 6.10 -6.46
C GLN A 66 1.65 4.69 -6.28
N MET A 67 1.98 4.33 -5.03
CA MET A 67 2.48 2.99 -4.70
C MET A 67 1.80 2.37 -3.48
N VAL A 68 0.77 3.03 -2.93
CA VAL A 68 -0.03 2.49 -1.83
C VAL A 68 -1.49 2.35 -2.23
N LEU A 69 -2.16 1.34 -1.67
CA LEU A 69 -3.62 1.26 -1.65
C LEU A 69 -4.12 1.28 -0.21
N LEU A 70 -5.18 2.03 0.03
CA LEU A 70 -5.84 2.10 1.33
C LEU A 70 -7.09 1.24 1.26
N ARG A 71 -7.42 0.35 2.19
CA ARG A 71 -8.58 -0.55 2.07
C ARG A 71 -9.31 -0.70 3.40
N LYS A 72 -10.64 -0.79 3.35
CA LYS A 72 -11.53 -1.11 4.49
C LYS A 72 -12.40 -2.35 4.23
N GLY A 73 -12.52 -2.73 2.96
CA GLY A 73 -13.43 -3.75 2.45
C GLY A 73 -14.64 -3.11 1.78
N GLY A 74 -15.23 -3.82 0.84
CA GLY A 74 -16.50 -3.51 0.20
C GLY A 74 -17.68 -3.64 1.16
N ILE A 75 -18.87 -3.29 0.67
CA ILE A 75 -20.09 -3.29 1.48
C ILE A 75 -20.43 -4.70 1.97
N ASP A 76 -20.18 -5.72 1.15
CA ASP A 76 -20.50 -7.12 1.45
C ASP A 76 -19.39 -7.84 2.24
N GLU A 77 -18.22 -7.22 2.38
CA GLU A 77 -17.09 -7.77 3.12
C GLU A 77 -17.20 -7.35 4.60
N LYS A 78 -16.78 -8.16 5.57
CA LYS A 78 -16.72 -7.72 6.99
C LYS A 78 -15.52 -6.79 7.24
N ALA A 79 -14.40 -7.12 6.62
CA ALA A 79 -13.17 -6.36 6.56
C ALA A 79 -12.45 -6.70 5.26
N PHE A 80 -11.52 -5.84 4.83
CA PHE A 80 -10.64 -6.19 3.72
C PHE A 80 -9.68 -7.31 4.12
N ALA A 81 -9.51 -8.30 3.26
CA ALA A 81 -8.48 -9.32 3.36
C ALA A 81 -7.62 -9.30 2.10
N VAL A 82 -6.32 -9.55 2.27
CA VAL A 82 -5.41 -9.75 1.14
C VAL A 82 -5.58 -11.18 0.66
N GLU A 83 -6.44 -11.40 -0.34
CA GLU A 83 -6.68 -12.75 -0.89
C GLU A 83 -5.51 -13.25 -1.76
N SER A 84 -4.77 -12.33 -2.35
CA SER A 84 -3.62 -12.64 -3.19
C SER A 84 -2.56 -11.56 -3.06
N ARG A 85 -1.29 -11.99 -2.99
CA ARG A 85 -0.14 -11.06 -2.99
C ARG A 85 0.13 -10.49 -4.36
N ASP A 86 -0.15 -11.26 -5.40
CA ASP A 86 0.06 -10.91 -6.81
C ASP A 86 -1.30 -10.78 -7.49
N PHE A 87 -1.54 -9.71 -8.26
CA PHE A 87 -2.83 -9.50 -8.92
C PHE A 87 -2.77 -8.48 -10.04
N LEU A 88 -3.78 -8.48 -10.90
CA LEU A 88 -4.06 -7.38 -11.82
C LEU A 88 -4.91 -6.30 -11.13
N LEU A 89 -4.81 -5.06 -11.59
CA LEU A 89 -5.74 -4.00 -11.17
C LEU A 89 -6.96 -3.98 -12.09
N PHE A 90 -8.15 -4.14 -11.50
CA PHE A 90 -9.42 -4.16 -12.20
C PHE A 90 -10.10 -2.78 -12.13
N PRO A 91 -10.41 -2.13 -13.26
CA PRO A 91 -10.95 -0.78 -13.28
C PRO A 91 -12.38 -0.70 -12.72
N SER A 92 -12.62 0.32 -11.91
CA SER A 92 -13.93 0.68 -11.39
C SER A 92 -14.14 2.19 -11.49
N ALA A 93 -15.33 2.61 -11.89
CA ALA A 93 -15.76 4.02 -11.86
C ALA A 93 -16.60 4.35 -10.59
N PHE A 94 -16.77 3.39 -9.69
CA PHE A 94 -17.61 3.58 -8.49
C PHE A 94 -17.03 4.66 -7.57
N HIS A 95 -17.78 5.74 -7.32
CA HIS A 95 -17.36 6.93 -6.56
C HIS A 95 -16.22 7.76 -7.20
N ALA A 96 -16.02 7.71 -8.53
CA ALA A 96 -15.05 8.55 -9.21
C ALA A 96 -15.46 10.05 -9.18
N ASP A 97 -15.24 10.70 -8.04
CA ASP A 97 -15.43 12.13 -7.82
C ASP A 97 -14.09 12.86 -8.06
N PRO A 98 -13.98 13.72 -9.09
CA PRO A 98 -12.79 14.55 -9.30
C PRO A 98 -12.38 15.37 -8.07
N GLY A 99 -13.34 15.80 -7.24
CA GLY A 99 -13.08 16.58 -6.02
C GLY A 99 -12.37 15.78 -4.91
N MET A 100 -12.33 14.45 -5.03
CA MET A 100 -11.58 13.57 -4.13
C MET A 100 -10.11 13.41 -4.55
N LEU A 101 -9.69 14.00 -5.67
CA LEU A 101 -8.33 13.93 -6.20
C LEU A 101 -7.58 15.25 -5.96
N LYS A 102 -6.26 15.16 -5.72
CA LYS A 102 -5.41 16.33 -5.54
C LYS A 102 -5.44 17.23 -6.79
N PRO A 103 -5.16 18.55 -6.65
CA PRO A 103 -5.22 19.48 -7.78
C PRO A 103 -4.44 19.01 -9.01
N GLY A 104 -5.07 19.06 -10.19
CA GLY A 104 -4.50 18.67 -11.48
C GLY A 104 -4.42 17.16 -11.73
N VAL A 105 -4.78 16.30 -10.77
CA VAL A 105 -4.83 14.85 -10.97
C VAL A 105 -5.98 14.46 -11.89
N ALA A 106 -7.17 15.04 -11.70
CA ALA A 106 -8.34 14.72 -12.52
C ALA A 106 -8.08 14.99 -14.01
N GLU A 107 -7.50 16.15 -14.35
CA GLU A 107 -7.08 16.47 -15.72
C GLU A 107 -6.02 15.51 -16.25
N ARG A 108 -5.05 15.12 -15.41
CA ARG A 108 -3.95 14.21 -15.79
C ARG A 108 -4.43 12.79 -16.09
N TYR A 109 -5.50 12.35 -15.44
CA TYR A 109 -6.10 11.02 -15.58
C TYR A 109 -7.52 11.08 -16.17
N LYS A 110 -7.81 12.11 -16.98
CA LYS A 110 -9.15 12.37 -17.53
C LYS A 110 -9.68 11.20 -18.36
N GLU A 111 -8.79 10.49 -19.07
CA GLU A 111 -9.16 9.35 -19.93
C GLU A 111 -9.53 8.14 -19.07
N GLU A 112 -8.72 7.85 -18.04
CA GLU A 112 -9.02 6.81 -17.07
C GLU A 112 -10.33 7.12 -16.32
N MET A 113 -10.58 8.39 -15.98
CA MET A 113 -11.83 8.82 -15.33
C MET A 113 -13.06 8.78 -16.25
N ALA A 114 -12.88 8.95 -17.56
CA ALA A 114 -13.96 8.87 -18.53
C ALA A 114 -14.37 7.43 -18.88
N LEU A 115 -13.56 6.44 -18.51
CA LEU A 115 -13.90 5.03 -18.69
C LEU A 115 -15.11 4.67 -17.82
N ASP A 116 -16.18 4.19 -18.44
CA ASP A 116 -17.23 3.42 -17.77
C ASP A 116 -16.95 1.92 -17.96
N PRO A 117 -16.42 1.22 -16.95
CA PRO A 117 -16.06 -0.19 -17.08
C PRO A 117 -17.26 -1.10 -17.37
N LYS A 118 -18.48 -0.69 -17.00
CA LYS A 118 -19.69 -1.50 -17.23
C LYS A 118 -20.21 -1.41 -18.66
N GLN A 119 -19.88 -0.33 -19.36
CA GLN A 119 -20.30 -0.08 -20.75
C GLN A 119 -19.20 -0.40 -21.77
N ALA A 120 -17.98 -0.66 -21.31
CA ALA A 120 -16.89 -1.07 -22.18
C ALA A 120 -17.20 -2.41 -22.86
N LYS A 121 -16.76 -2.58 -24.12
CA LYS A 121 -16.86 -3.88 -24.81
C LYS A 121 -15.91 -4.92 -24.20
N ALA A 122 -14.74 -4.46 -23.79
CA ALA A 122 -13.71 -5.25 -23.10
C ALA A 122 -12.88 -4.31 -22.23
N LEU A 123 -12.36 -4.82 -21.12
CA LEU A 123 -11.47 -4.10 -20.22
C LEU A 123 -10.02 -4.49 -20.53
N GLN A 124 -9.13 -3.50 -20.58
CA GLN A 124 -7.70 -3.71 -20.77
C GLN A 124 -6.99 -3.60 -19.43
N LEU A 125 -6.63 -4.74 -18.84
CA LEU A 125 -5.93 -4.81 -17.56
C LEU A 125 -4.42 -4.78 -17.83
N GLY A 126 -3.86 -3.57 -17.83
CA GLY A 126 -2.45 -3.33 -18.16
C GLY A 126 -1.50 -3.19 -16.97
N VAL A 127 -2.01 -3.25 -15.74
CA VAL A 127 -1.20 -3.06 -14.53
C VAL A 127 -1.25 -4.30 -13.66
N TYR A 128 -0.07 -4.89 -13.46
CA TYR A 128 0.17 -5.97 -12.50
C TYR A 128 0.79 -5.38 -11.23
N ALA A 129 0.38 -5.87 -10.07
CA ALA A 129 0.89 -5.43 -8.79
C ALA A 129 1.18 -6.61 -7.86
N ARG A 130 2.21 -6.40 -7.03
CA ARG A 130 2.60 -7.27 -5.93
C ARG A 130 2.56 -6.50 -4.63
N VAL A 131 1.90 -7.06 -3.61
CA VAL A 131 1.96 -6.57 -2.23
C VAL A 131 3.31 -6.95 -1.63
N THR A 132 4.12 -5.94 -1.36
CA THR A 132 5.44 -6.11 -0.71
C THR A 132 5.39 -5.85 0.78
N GLY A 133 4.32 -5.21 1.28
CA GLY A 133 4.02 -5.02 2.70
C GLY A 133 2.55 -4.65 2.90
N ALA A 134 1.99 -5.01 4.05
CA ALA A 134 0.62 -4.63 4.41
C ALA A 134 0.49 -4.39 5.90
N TRP A 135 -0.26 -3.35 6.28
CA TRP A 135 -0.47 -2.98 7.68
C TRP A 135 -1.93 -2.65 7.94
N ALA A 136 -2.40 -2.91 9.16
CA ALA A 136 -3.68 -2.47 9.67
C ALA A 136 -3.47 -1.45 10.79
N THR A 137 -4.15 -0.30 10.71
CA THR A 137 -4.07 0.72 11.75
C THR A 137 -5.42 1.43 11.96
N LYS A 138 -5.65 1.87 13.20
CA LYS A 138 -6.74 2.79 13.55
C LYS A 138 -6.23 4.20 13.85
N ASP A 139 -4.92 4.40 13.80
CA ASP A 139 -4.30 5.69 14.11
C ASP A 139 -4.56 6.67 12.95
N PRO A 140 -5.27 7.80 13.18
CA PRO A 140 -5.52 8.79 12.15
C PRO A 140 -4.24 9.46 11.62
N ALA A 141 -3.10 9.39 12.34
CA ALA A 141 -1.83 9.92 11.86
C ALA A 141 -1.31 9.19 10.60
N VAL A 142 -1.87 8.01 10.26
CA VAL A 142 -1.62 7.33 8.99
C VAL A 142 -1.91 8.23 7.79
N VAL A 143 -2.88 9.14 7.88
CA VAL A 143 -3.26 10.06 6.78
C VAL A 143 -2.06 10.86 6.31
N SER A 144 -1.35 11.50 7.23
CA SER A 144 -0.19 12.32 6.92
C SER A 144 0.98 11.49 6.40
N VAL A 145 1.13 10.25 6.88
CA VAL A 145 2.20 9.34 6.47
C VAL A 145 2.05 8.88 5.02
N VAL A 146 0.82 8.54 4.61
CA VAL A 146 0.56 8.02 3.26
C VAL A 146 0.25 9.10 2.24
N ASP A 147 -0.04 10.34 2.66
CA ASP A 147 -0.38 11.46 1.77
C ASP A 147 0.57 11.61 0.56
N PRO A 148 1.91 11.59 0.71
CA PRO A 148 2.81 11.75 -0.43
C PRO A 148 2.84 10.55 -1.38
N LEU A 149 2.20 9.43 -1.03
CA LEU A 149 2.28 8.16 -1.77
C LEU A 149 1.01 7.85 -2.57
N HIS A 150 0.01 8.74 -2.56
CA HIS A 150 -1.23 8.60 -3.32
C HIS A 150 -1.77 9.93 -3.89
N ILE A 151 -2.70 9.82 -4.82
CA ILE A 151 -3.28 10.97 -5.53
C ILE A 151 -4.55 11.56 -4.91
N GLY A 152 -5.13 10.92 -3.89
CA GLY A 152 -6.35 11.39 -3.22
C GLY A 152 -6.12 12.60 -2.32
N THR A 153 -7.16 13.43 -2.11
CA THR A 153 -7.13 14.55 -1.15
C THR A 153 -7.20 14.07 0.30
N PRO A 154 -6.93 14.94 1.29
CA PRO A 154 -7.22 14.62 2.69
C PRO A 154 -8.67 14.16 2.93
N ALA A 155 -9.64 14.78 2.24
CA ALA A 155 -11.05 14.40 2.33
C ALA A 155 -11.30 12.96 1.84
N PHE A 156 -10.62 12.51 0.79
CA PHE A 156 -10.68 11.13 0.32
C PHE A 156 -10.22 10.13 1.40
N LEU A 157 -9.15 10.46 2.15
CA LEU A 157 -8.64 9.60 3.22
C LEU A 157 -9.54 9.59 4.43
N GLU A 158 -10.01 10.77 4.83
CA GLU A 158 -10.97 10.89 5.92
C GLU A 158 -12.24 10.10 5.63
N ALA A 159 -12.75 10.13 4.40
CA ALA A 159 -13.90 9.34 3.99
C ALA A 159 -13.64 7.84 4.18
N ARG A 160 -12.46 7.34 3.79
CA ARG A 160 -12.06 5.93 4.01
C ARG A 160 -11.91 5.60 5.49
N ILE A 161 -11.40 6.50 6.33
CA ILE A 161 -11.25 6.26 7.76
C ILE A 161 -12.61 6.23 8.46
N LYS A 162 -13.50 7.20 8.14
CA LYS A 162 -14.86 7.32 8.69
C LYS A 162 -15.73 6.14 8.25
N TRP A 163 -15.52 5.63 7.03
CA TRP A 163 -16.16 4.40 6.57
C TRP A 163 -15.80 3.24 7.51
N ARG A 164 -16.82 2.70 8.18
CA ARG A 164 -16.69 1.68 9.22
C ARG A 164 -15.61 2.07 10.24
N ALA A 165 -15.85 3.17 10.95
CA ALA A 165 -14.89 3.74 11.91
C ALA A 165 -14.35 2.73 12.95
N GLY A 166 -15.10 1.68 13.28
CA GLY A 166 -14.64 0.60 14.18
C GLY A 166 -13.61 -0.35 13.58
N ALA A 167 -13.50 -0.44 12.25
CA ALA A 167 -12.57 -1.30 11.53
C ALA A 167 -11.25 -0.56 11.23
N PRO A 168 -10.09 -1.22 11.33
CA PRO A 168 -8.82 -0.62 10.95
C PRO A 168 -8.77 -0.31 9.45
N LEU A 169 -8.03 0.72 9.06
CA LEU A 169 -7.61 0.95 7.69
C LEU A 169 -6.46 0.00 7.37
N THR A 170 -6.59 -0.75 6.28
CA THR A 170 -5.50 -1.53 5.71
C THR A 170 -4.71 -0.67 4.72
N VAL A 171 -3.40 -0.62 4.85
CA VAL A 171 -2.48 0.01 3.90
C VAL A 171 -1.70 -1.09 3.20
N LEU A 172 -1.73 -1.12 1.87
CA LEU A 172 -0.95 -2.03 1.03
C LEU A 172 0.17 -1.25 0.37
N GLU A 173 1.41 -1.70 0.53
CA GLU A 173 2.56 -1.26 -0.26
C GLU A 173 2.66 -2.13 -1.52
N LEU A 174 2.66 -1.48 -2.69
CA LEU A 174 2.64 -2.15 -3.98
C LEU A 174 3.92 -1.88 -4.77
N GLN A 175 4.58 -2.96 -5.18
CA GLN A 175 5.44 -2.91 -6.36
C GLN A 175 4.56 -3.22 -7.58
N ALA A 176 4.58 -2.37 -8.60
CA ALA A 176 3.72 -2.51 -9.77
C ALA A 176 4.53 -2.46 -11.07
N TRP A 177 4.00 -3.12 -12.10
CA TRP A 177 4.56 -3.18 -13.43
C TRP A 177 3.47 -2.89 -14.47
N ARG A 178 3.81 -2.12 -15.50
CA ARG A 178 3.03 -1.99 -16.72
C ARG A 178 3.32 -3.17 -17.62
N LEU A 179 2.28 -3.92 -17.97
CA LEU A 179 2.41 -5.04 -18.89
C LEU A 179 2.73 -4.54 -20.30
N GLN A 180 3.60 -5.26 -21.01
CA GLN A 180 3.84 -4.99 -22.43
C GLN A 180 2.56 -5.25 -23.25
N GLN A 181 1.82 -6.30 -22.88
CA GLN A 181 0.53 -6.65 -23.46
C GLN A 181 -0.52 -6.71 -22.34
N PRO A 182 -1.46 -5.74 -22.28
CA PRO A 182 -2.59 -5.80 -21.36
C PRO A 182 -3.45 -7.05 -21.57
N LEU A 183 -4.00 -7.58 -20.47
CA LEU A 183 -5.00 -8.64 -20.56
C LEU A 183 -6.34 -8.04 -20.98
N SER A 184 -6.90 -8.52 -22.09
CA SER A 184 -8.26 -8.17 -22.51
C SER A 184 -9.26 -9.06 -21.78
N VAL A 185 -10.13 -8.45 -20.98
CA VAL A 185 -11.15 -9.13 -20.17
C VAL A 185 -12.53 -8.79 -20.70
N GLU A 186 -13.39 -9.79 -20.86
CA GLU A 186 -14.78 -9.58 -21.22
C GLU A 186 -15.56 -8.93 -20.06
N VAL A 187 -16.40 -7.95 -20.37
CA VAL A 187 -17.24 -7.30 -19.36
C VAL A 187 -18.39 -8.21 -18.98
N LYS A 188 -18.32 -8.79 -17.78
CA LYS A 188 -19.37 -9.66 -17.22
C LYS A 188 -20.07 -8.96 -16.05
N PRO A 189 -21.41 -9.05 -15.93
CA PRO A 189 -22.15 -8.46 -14.81
C PRO A 189 -21.59 -8.87 -13.44
N ASP A 190 -21.19 -10.13 -13.30
CA ASP A 190 -20.67 -10.71 -12.06
C ASP A 190 -19.33 -10.12 -11.59
N TYR A 191 -18.63 -9.35 -12.44
CA TYR A 191 -17.42 -8.62 -12.06
C TYR A 191 -17.71 -7.29 -11.35
N PHE A 192 -18.99 -6.89 -11.31
CA PHE A 192 -19.42 -5.66 -10.68
C PHE A 192 -20.32 -5.95 -9.49
N GLY A 193 -19.93 -5.45 -8.32
CA GLY A 193 -20.71 -5.57 -7.09
C GLY A 193 -20.05 -4.80 -5.95
N CYS A 194 -20.32 -5.19 -4.70
CA CYS A 194 -19.76 -4.54 -3.53
C CYS A 194 -18.67 -5.37 -2.83
N PHE A 195 -17.82 -6.00 -3.63
CA PHE A 195 -16.66 -6.79 -3.22
C PHE A 195 -15.34 -6.22 -3.78
N SER A 196 -14.22 -6.56 -3.13
CA SER A 196 -12.89 -6.07 -3.49
C SER A 196 -12.24 -6.85 -4.64
N TRP A 197 -12.37 -8.17 -4.64
CA TRP A 197 -11.60 -9.07 -5.51
C TRP A 197 -12.46 -9.66 -6.61
N VAL A 198 -11.91 -9.68 -7.82
CA VAL A 198 -12.49 -10.36 -8.99
C VAL A 198 -11.65 -11.61 -9.27
N ASP A 199 -12.33 -12.72 -9.52
CA ASP A 199 -11.69 -13.95 -10.00
C ASP A 199 -11.73 -14.00 -11.53
N LEU A 200 -10.55 -13.94 -12.15
CA LEU A 200 -10.38 -13.99 -13.60
C LEU A 200 -10.03 -15.41 -14.08
N SER A 201 -10.13 -16.45 -13.24
CA SER A 201 -9.68 -17.81 -13.59
C SER A 201 -10.34 -18.43 -14.82
N GLY A 202 -11.50 -17.90 -15.23
CA GLY A 202 -12.21 -18.27 -16.45
C GLY A 202 -12.01 -17.32 -17.64
N GLU A 203 -11.16 -16.29 -17.53
CA GLU A 203 -10.79 -15.44 -18.67
C GLU A 203 -9.68 -16.08 -19.51
N ASP A 204 -9.80 -15.97 -20.82
CA ASP A 204 -8.79 -16.44 -21.75
C ASP A 204 -7.49 -15.66 -21.58
N GLY A 205 -6.36 -16.36 -21.65
CA GLY A 205 -5.03 -15.74 -21.56
C GLY A 205 -4.52 -15.44 -20.15
N VAL A 206 -5.36 -15.44 -19.10
CA VAL A 206 -4.91 -15.13 -17.72
C VAL A 206 -3.82 -16.07 -17.21
N ARG A 207 -3.94 -17.38 -17.49
CA ARG A 207 -3.00 -18.42 -17.01
C ARG A 207 -1.68 -18.43 -17.79
N GLY A 208 -1.66 -17.82 -18.97
CA GLY A 208 -0.48 -17.67 -19.81
C GLY A 208 0.05 -16.24 -19.86
N LEU A 209 -0.47 -15.35 -19.00
CA LEU A 209 -0.11 -13.95 -19.03
C LEU A 209 1.36 -13.78 -18.63
N SER A 210 2.17 -13.40 -19.61
CA SER A 210 3.60 -13.18 -19.44
C SER A 210 3.86 -11.80 -18.84
N LEU A 211 4.85 -11.75 -17.96
CA LEU A 211 5.43 -10.50 -17.45
C LEU A 211 6.71 -10.14 -18.21
N GLU A 212 7.06 -10.90 -19.24
CA GLU A 212 8.16 -10.57 -20.13
C GLU A 212 7.93 -9.19 -20.77
N GLY A 213 8.95 -8.34 -20.74
CA GLY A 213 8.88 -6.97 -21.23
C GLY A 213 8.08 -6.00 -20.34
N ALA A 214 7.44 -6.48 -19.27
CA ALA A 214 6.75 -5.60 -18.32
C ALA A 214 7.75 -4.62 -17.68
N GLN A 215 7.34 -3.36 -17.55
CA GLN A 215 8.19 -2.29 -17.05
C GLN A 215 7.77 -1.91 -15.63
N PRO A 216 8.68 -1.82 -14.66
CA PRO A 216 8.33 -1.37 -13.32
C PRO A 216 7.75 0.05 -13.40
N CYS A 217 6.63 0.27 -12.73
CA CYS A 217 5.97 1.57 -12.71
C CYS A 217 6.82 2.64 -12.00
N VAL A 218 7.56 2.22 -10.97
CA VAL A 218 8.54 3.04 -10.25
C VAL A 218 9.91 2.36 -10.39
N PRO A 219 10.98 3.05 -10.85
CA PRO A 219 12.32 2.49 -10.90
C PRO A 219 12.79 1.95 -9.55
N GLU A 220 13.53 0.84 -9.54
CA GLU A 220 13.88 0.12 -8.31
C GLU A 220 14.54 0.99 -7.21
N PRO A 221 15.53 1.86 -7.51
CA PRO A 221 16.15 2.69 -6.47
C PRO A 221 15.14 3.64 -5.80
N GLU A 222 14.25 4.22 -6.59
CA GLU A 222 13.20 5.11 -6.10
C GLU A 222 12.13 4.33 -5.32
N PHE A 223 11.74 3.16 -5.81
CA PHE A 223 10.81 2.27 -5.10
C PHE A 223 11.35 1.89 -3.73
N LYS A 224 12.63 1.49 -3.64
CA LYS A 224 13.29 1.12 -2.39
C LYS A 224 13.36 2.29 -1.39
N MET A 225 13.64 3.49 -1.88
CA MET A 225 13.62 4.70 -1.05
C MET A 225 12.22 4.96 -0.48
N ARG A 226 11.18 4.97 -1.33
CA ARG A 226 9.80 5.21 -0.88
C ARG A 226 9.29 4.09 0.05
N GLN A 227 9.66 2.84 -0.22
CA GLN A 227 9.40 1.67 0.63
C GLN A 227 10.01 1.82 2.03
N ALA A 228 11.29 2.23 2.12
CA ALA A 228 11.94 2.44 3.41
C ALA A 228 11.22 3.53 4.24
N THR A 229 10.91 4.67 3.63
CA THR A 229 10.17 5.76 4.28
C THR A 229 8.80 5.31 4.79
N LEU A 230 8.04 4.57 3.97
CA LEU A 230 6.73 4.06 4.35
C LEU A 230 6.84 3.11 5.55
N ARG A 231 7.76 2.14 5.50
CA ARG A 231 7.92 1.12 6.54
C ARG A 231 8.35 1.72 7.86
N GLU A 232 9.31 2.65 7.85
CA GLU A 232 9.74 3.38 9.04
C GLU A 232 8.56 4.15 9.67
N ALA A 233 7.72 4.77 8.84
CA ALA A 233 6.55 5.49 9.34
C ALA A 233 5.47 4.55 9.90
N MET A 234 5.23 3.39 9.26
CA MET A 234 4.30 2.37 9.78
C MET A 234 4.77 1.79 11.11
N GLU A 235 6.08 1.59 11.28
CA GLU A 235 6.68 1.15 12.55
C GLU A 235 6.48 2.21 13.65
N LYS A 236 6.74 3.49 13.35
CA LYS A 236 6.50 4.61 14.30
C LYS A 236 5.03 4.71 14.73
N LEU A 237 4.10 4.46 13.82
CA LEU A 237 2.67 4.40 14.10
C LEU A 237 2.24 3.14 14.85
N LYS A 238 3.14 2.17 15.05
CA LYS A 238 2.84 0.84 15.61
C LYS A 238 1.70 0.17 14.86
N ALA A 239 1.63 0.37 13.54
CA ALA A 239 0.65 -0.28 12.70
C ALA A 239 0.88 -1.79 12.72
N VAL A 240 -0.19 -2.58 12.78
CA VAL A 240 -0.09 -4.04 12.86
C VAL A 240 0.25 -4.56 11.48
N GLU A 241 1.45 -5.12 11.30
CA GLU A 241 1.83 -5.78 10.06
C GLU A 241 0.96 -7.02 9.82
N LEU A 242 0.47 -7.18 8.60
CA LEU A 242 -0.36 -8.30 8.19
C LEU A 242 0.51 -9.38 7.54
N GLN A 243 0.20 -10.64 7.83
CA GLN A 243 0.84 -11.77 7.16
C GLN A 243 0.32 -11.87 5.71
N LEU A 244 1.25 -12.00 4.77
CA LEU A 244 1.00 -12.01 3.32
C LEU A 244 1.19 -13.39 2.69
#